data_AF-A0A970F125-F1
#
_entry.id   AF-A0A970F125-F1
#
_cell.length_a   1.000
_cell.length_b   1.000
_cell.length_c   1.000
_cell.angle_alpha   90.00
_cell.angle_beta   90.00
_cell.angle_gamma   90.00
#
_symmetry.space_group_name_H-M   'P 1'
#
loop_
_entity.id
_entity.type
_entity.pdbx_description
1 polymer ?
#
loop_
_entity_poly.entity_id
_entity_poly.type
_entity_poly.pdbx_seq_one_letter_code
_entity_poly.pdbx_strand_id
1 'polypeptide(L)'
;MEVATYEKYAIDPNDIQTVVKNGVATGFEIKAKIPYYRGISLSLIEDVRIWLDGREFTRDRMTFTVGGETYTFDEMETMADLRWEYGEKATIYVDCPGGIFLGTHKVDIMIAIRVSYMGRTLQYKQSFFVCPMGG
;
A
#
# COMPACT_ATOMS: atom_id res chain seq x y z
N MET A 1 -21.75 -2.46 19.39
CA MET A 1 -20.36 -2.76 19.78
C MET A 1 -19.47 -2.05 18.80
N GLU A 2 -18.94 -0.92 19.22
CA GLU A 2 -18.00 -0.10 18.46
C GLU A 2 -16.64 -0.79 18.52
N VAL A 3 -16.17 -1.26 17.36
CA VAL A 3 -14.89 -1.97 17.25
C VAL A 3 -13.79 -0.92 17.29
N ALA A 4 -12.83 -1.13 18.20
CA ALA A 4 -11.70 -0.27 18.54
C ALA A 4 -11.21 0.66 17.43
N THR A 5 -11.22 1.97 17.71
CA THR A 5 -10.52 3.01 16.96
C THR A 5 -9.00 2.84 17.17
N TYR A 6 -8.40 1.90 16.45
CA TYR A 6 -6.96 1.78 16.23
C TYR A 6 -6.52 2.91 15.27
N GLU A 7 -5.30 3.47 15.39
CA GLU A 7 -4.79 4.62 14.60
C GLU A 7 -5.50 4.75 13.24
N LYS A 8 -6.40 5.75 13.15
CA LYS A 8 -7.52 5.77 12.19
C LYS A 8 -7.09 5.73 10.72
N TYR A 9 -5.81 5.96 10.43
CA TYR A 9 -5.26 6.01 9.09
C TYR A 9 -3.91 5.29 9.05
N ALA A 10 -3.90 4.06 8.53
CA ALA A 10 -2.67 3.44 8.06
C ALA A 10 -2.04 4.30 6.93
N ILE A 11 -2.83 5.11 6.22
CA ILE A 11 -2.42 5.91 5.08
C ILE A 11 -2.94 7.35 5.23
N ASP A 12 -2.04 8.34 5.16
CA ASP A 12 -2.43 9.75 5.07
C ASP A 12 -2.75 10.08 3.59
N PRO A 13 -3.84 10.79 3.26
CA PRO A 13 -4.08 11.23 1.89
C PRO A 13 -2.93 12.04 1.27
N ASN A 14 -2.14 12.76 2.09
CA ASN A 14 -0.95 13.48 1.64
C ASN A 14 0.23 12.56 1.29
N ASP A 15 0.18 11.29 1.68
CA ASP A 15 1.19 10.28 1.34
C ASP A 15 0.93 9.61 -0.02
N ILE A 16 0.04 10.19 -0.83
CA ILE A 16 -0.30 9.66 -2.15
C ILE A 16 0.04 10.71 -3.20
N GLN A 17 0.92 10.33 -4.12
CA GLN A 17 1.40 11.24 -5.14
C GLN A 17 1.73 10.54 -6.45
N THR A 18 1.51 11.25 -7.55
CA THR A 18 1.95 10.81 -8.88
C THR A 18 3.48 10.82 -8.94
N VAL A 19 4.05 9.74 -9.47
CA VAL A 19 5.49 9.61 -9.68
C VAL A 19 5.84 9.99 -11.12
N VAL A 20 6.61 11.06 -11.26
CA VAL A 20 7.11 11.56 -12.54
C VAL A 20 8.58 11.17 -12.71
N LYS A 21 8.90 10.44 -13.79
CA LYS A 21 10.28 10.11 -14.17
C LYS A 21 10.57 10.71 -15.53
N ASN A 22 11.66 11.48 -15.64
CA ASN A 22 12.06 12.16 -16.88
C ASN A 22 10.94 13.00 -17.52
N GLY A 23 10.14 13.69 -16.69
CA GLY A 23 9.01 14.51 -17.16
C GLY A 23 7.76 13.73 -17.57
N VAL A 24 7.74 12.41 -17.42
CA VAL A 24 6.59 11.55 -17.75
C VAL A 24 6.01 10.93 -16.48
N ALA A 25 4.69 11.03 -16.29
CA ALA A 25 4.00 10.35 -15.20
C ALA A 25 4.00 8.83 -15.46
N THR A 26 4.68 8.09 -14.57
CA THR A 26 4.86 6.63 -14.70
C THR A 26 3.90 5.83 -13.83
N GLY A 27 3.37 6.44 -12.78
CA GLY A 27 2.58 5.75 -11.77
C GLY A 27 2.23 6.66 -10.62
N PHE A 28 1.86 6.08 -9.50
CA PHE A 28 1.69 6.79 -8.23
C PHE A 28 2.21 5.94 -7.08
N GLU A 29 2.58 6.60 -5.99
CA GLU A 29 2.97 5.94 -4.75
C GLU A 29 1.96 6.20 -3.65
N ILE A 30 1.83 5.25 -2.73
CA ILE A 30 1.05 5.34 -1.50
C ILE A 30 1.99 4.99 -0.35
N LYS A 31 2.17 5.87 0.64
CA LYS A 31 2.85 5.49 1.88
C LYS A 31 1.82 4.98 2.89
N ALA A 32 2.03 3.76 3.34
CA ALA A 32 1.19 3.09 4.31
C ALA A 32 2.01 2.69 5.52
N LYS A 33 1.38 2.67 6.69
CA LYS A 33 1.81 1.91 7.87
C LYS A 33 1.14 0.54 7.85
N ILE A 34 1.74 -0.40 8.56
CA ILE A 34 1.17 -1.74 8.69
C ILE A 34 -0.21 -1.68 9.37
N PRO A 35 -1.29 -2.22 8.76
CA PRO A 35 -2.63 -2.22 9.35
C PRO A 35 -2.80 -3.34 10.39
N TYR A 36 -1.74 -3.66 11.13
CA TYR A 36 -1.69 -4.74 12.11
C TYR A 36 -0.99 -4.27 13.38
N TYR A 37 -1.30 -4.93 14.50
CA TYR A 37 -0.91 -4.43 15.82
C TYR A 37 0.60 -4.49 16.11
N ARG A 38 1.36 -5.19 15.26
CA ARG A 38 2.80 -5.39 15.36
C ARG A 38 3.41 -5.51 13.98
N GLY A 39 4.72 -5.30 13.88
CA GLY A 39 5.45 -5.58 12.65
C GLY A 39 5.36 -7.06 12.24
N ILE A 40 5.38 -7.31 10.93
CA ILE A 40 5.32 -8.65 10.33
C ILE A 40 6.46 -8.84 9.33
N SER A 41 6.84 -10.09 9.09
CA SER A 41 7.71 -10.43 7.97
C SER A 41 7.02 -10.16 6.64
N LEU A 42 7.77 -9.74 5.63
CA LEU A 42 7.21 -9.45 4.30
C LEU A 42 6.53 -10.66 3.66
N SER A 43 7.05 -11.87 3.90
CA SER A 43 6.42 -13.15 3.47
C SER A 43 5.04 -13.43 4.08
N LEU A 44 4.58 -12.64 5.05
CA LEU A 44 3.23 -12.72 5.60
C LEU A 44 2.25 -11.74 4.96
N ILE A 45 2.73 -10.86 4.06
CA ILE A 45 1.87 -10.02 3.23
C ILE A 45 1.49 -10.88 2.02
N GLU A 46 0.25 -11.39 2.00
CA GLU A 46 -0.20 -12.34 0.98
C GLU A 46 -0.71 -11.65 -0.29
N ASP A 47 -1.35 -10.49 -0.15
CA ASP A 47 -1.90 -9.76 -1.28
C ASP A 47 -2.01 -8.27 -0.96
N VAL A 48 -1.85 -7.45 -1.97
CA VAL A 48 -2.17 -6.02 -1.94
C VAL A 48 -2.92 -5.69 -3.22
N ARG A 49 -4.07 -5.05 -3.06
CA ARG A 49 -4.89 -4.58 -4.16
C ARG A 49 -5.21 -3.13 -3.97
N ILE A 50 -5.13 -2.36 -5.04
CA ILE A 50 -5.44 -0.94 -5.05
C ILE A 50 -6.46 -0.69 -6.15
N TRP A 51 -7.46 0.14 -5.88
CA TRP A 51 -8.37 0.63 -6.89
C TRP A 51 -8.24 2.13 -7.01
N LEU A 52 -8.11 2.65 -8.22
CA LEU A 52 -8.20 4.08 -8.53
C LEU A 52 -9.48 4.30 -9.34
N ASP A 53 -10.45 5.02 -8.78
CA ASP A 53 -11.79 5.23 -9.35
C ASP A 53 -12.46 3.94 -9.83
N GLY A 54 -12.26 2.85 -9.07
CA GLY A 54 -12.80 1.52 -9.38
C GLY A 54 -11.96 0.68 -10.36
N ARG A 55 -10.90 1.23 -10.96
CA ARG A 55 -9.92 0.45 -11.74
C ARG A 55 -8.98 -0.30 -10.79
N GLU A 56 -9.02 -1.63 -10.83
CA GLU A 56 -8.16 -2.50 -10.01
C GLU A 56 -6.72 -2.56 -10.52
N PHE A 57 -5.79 -2.53 -9.59
CA PHE A 57 -4.39 -2.84 -9.74
C PHE A 57 -4.04 -3.97 -8.77
N THR A 58 -3.41 -5.00 -9.31
CA THR A 58 -2.95 -6.19 -8.58
C THR A 58 -1.45 -6.12 -8.35
N ARG A 59 -0.95 -7.01 -7.49
CA ARG A 59 0.45 -7.03 -7.03
C ARG A 59 1.52 -7.07 -8.13
N ASP A 60 1.20 -7.61 -9.32
CA ASP A 60 2.08 -7.65 -10.49
C ASP A 60 2.35 -6.26 -11.10
N ARG A 61 1.53 -5.28 -10.75
CA ARG A 61 1.69 -3.87 -11.13
C ARG A 61 2.31 -3.02 -10.03
N MET A 62 2.85 -3.64 -8.98
CA MET A 62 3.27 -2.92 -7.80
C MET A 62 4.64 -3.32 -7.31
N THR A 63 5.31 -2.38 -6.66
CA THR A 63 6.51 -2.64 -5.87
C THR A 63 6.33 -2.10 -4.46
N PHE A 64 6.98 -2.73 -3.51
CA PHE A 64 6.90 -2.43 -2.09
C PHE A 64 8.28 -2.01 -1.58
N THR A 65 8.39 -0.81 -1.03
CA THR A 65 9.64 -0.26 -0.50
C THR A 65 9.54 -0.12 1.01
N VAL A 66 10.48 -0.73 1.73
CA VAL A 66 10.56 -0.70 3.20
C VAL A 66 12.02 -0.79 3.63
N GLY A 67 12.42 -0.10 4.70
CA GLY A 67 13.83 -0.05 5.11
C GLY A 67 14.79 0.52 4.05
N GLY A 68 14.28 1.28 3.06
CA GLY A 68 15.08 1.86 1.96
C GLY A 68 15.28 0.96 0.74
N GLU A 69 14.83 -0.29 0.80
CA GLU A 69 14.96 -1.26 -0.29
C GLU A 69 13.61 -1.54 -0.94
N THR A 70 13.61 -1.88 -2.23
CA THR A 70 12.38 -2.07 -3.03
C THR A 70 12.27 -3.50 -3.53
N TYR A 71 11.09 -4.08 -3.40
CA TYR A 71 10.80 -5.47 -3.72
C TYR A 71 9.54 -5.59 -4.56
N THR A 72 9.49 -6.62 -5.40
CA THR A 72 8.24 -7.12 -5.97
C THR A 72 7.51 -7.98 -4.95
N PHE A 73 6.19 -8.13 -5.10
CA PHE A 73 5.42 -9.00 -4.23
C PHE A 73 5.79 -10.49 -4.37
N ASP A 74 6.29 -10.91 -5.54
CA ASP A 74 6.79 -12.27 -5.75
C ASP A 74 8.08 -12.52 -4.94
N GLU A 75 9.00 -11.56 -4.89
CA GLU A 75 10.21 -11.67 -4.07
C GLU A 75 9.87 -11.74 -2.58
N MET A 76 8.92 -10.91 -2.13
CA MET A 76 8.48 -10.84 -0.73
C MET A 76 7.94 -12.15 -0.18
N GLU A 77 7.31 -13.01 -1.01
CA GLU A 77 6.74 -14.30 -0.59
C GLU A 77 7.74 -15.18 0.18
N THR A 78 9.03 -15.05 -0.14
CA THR A 78 10.11 -15.85 0.45
C THR A 78 10.90 -15.12 1.54
N MET A 79 10.60 -13.84 1.80
CA MET A 79 11.35 -12.99 2.74
C MET A 79 10.79 -13.10 4.16
N ALA A 80 11.31 -14.06 4.94
CA ALA A 80 10.93 -14.26 6.34
C ALA A 80 11.67 -13.31 7.30
N ASP A 81 12.89 -12.92 6.96
CA ASP A 81 13.77 -12.16 7.87
C ASP A 81 13.57 -10.64 7.80
N LEU A 82 13.10 -10.13 6.66
CA LEU A 82 12.80 -8.71 6.51
C LEU A 82 11.40 -8.42 7.02
N ARG A 83 11.28 -7.36 7.83
CA ARG A 83 10.05 -6.99 8.50
C ARG A 83 9.61 -5.59 8.08
N TRP A 84 8.30 -5.43 7.98
CA TRP A 84 7.66 -4.13 7.99
C TRP A 84 7.30 -3.82 9.44
N GLU A 85 8.04 -2.92 10.08
CA GLU A 85 7.92 -2.69 11.52
C GLU A 85 6.72 -1.81 11.88
N TYR A 86 6.24 -1.95 13.12
CA TYR A 86 5.11 -1.17 13.58
C TYR A 86 5.45 0.34 13.60
N GLY A 87 4.61 1.15 12.97
CA GLY A 87 4.80 2.59 12.85
C GLY A 87 5.70 3.02 11.67
N GLU A 88 6.42 2.09 11.04
CA GLU A 88 7.20 2.36 9.83
C GLU A 88 6.26 2.54 8.62
N LYS A 89 6.54 3.56 7.80
CA LYS A 89 5.86 3.74 6.52
C LYS A 89 6.58 2.96 5.44
N ALA A 90 5.90 2.00 4.82
CA ALA A 90 6.30 1.43 3.55
C ALA A 90 5.71 2.24 2.40
N THR A 91 6.40 2.26 1.26
CA THR A 91 5.93 2.91 0.04
C THR A 91 5.49 1.84 -0.94
N ILE A 92 4.22 1.89 -1.36
CA ILE A 92 3.67 1.03 -2.41
C ILE A 92 3.62 1.85 -3.68
N TYR A 93 4.44 1.51 -4.66
CA TYR A 93 4.37 2.10 -5.98
C TYR A 93 3.43 1.28 -6.86
N VAL A 94 2.63 1.96 -7.67
CA VAL A 94 1.69 1.36 -8.64
C VAL A 94 2.05 1.84 -10.04
N ASP A 95 2.35 0.90 -10.93
CA ASP A 95 2.51 1.14 -12.37
C ASP A 95 1.17 1.56 -12.98
N CYS A 96 1.04 2.86 -13.22
CA CYS A 96 -0.14 3.49 -13.77
C CYS A 96 0.32 4.61 -14.71
N PRO A 97 0.58 4.31 -15.99
CA PRO A 97 1.00 5.32 -16.97
C PRO A 97 0.01 6.48 -16.99
N GLY A 98 0.52 7.71 -16.89
CA GLY A 98 -0.29 8.92 -16.75
C GLY A 98 -0.57 9.34 -15.30
N GLY A 99 -0.27 8.50 -14.31
CA GLY A 99 -0.43 8.80 -12.89
C GLY A 99 -1.89 8.99 -12.45
N ILE A 100 -2.08 9.76 -11.38
CA ILE A 100 -3.39 10.25 -10.94
C ILE A 100 -3.60 11.63 -11.59
N PHE A 101 -4.72 11.82 -12.29
CA PHE A 101 -5.02 13.07 -12.99
C PHE A 101 -5.42 14.20 -12.01
N LEU A 102 -5.54 15.43 -12.53
CA LEU A 102 -6.00 16.55 -11.71
C LEU A 102 -7.49 16.42 -11.40
N GLY A 103 -7.83 16.42 -10.12
CA GLY A 103 -9.21 16.30 -9.65
C GLY A 103 -9.32 15.44 -8.41
N THR A 104 -10.54 15.26 -7.92
CA THR A 104 -10.81 14.37 -6.79
C THR A 104 -10.97 12.94 -7.28
N HIS A 105 -10.15 12.06 -6.74
CA HIS A 105 -10.12 10.64 -7.03
C HIS A 105 -10.45 9.83 -5.80
N LYS A 106 -11.15 8.71 -5.99
CA LYS A 106 -11.29 7.71 -4.93
C LYS A 106 -10.20 6.67 -5.08
N VAL A 107 -9.45 6.45 -4.02
CA VAL A 107 -8.49 5.34 -3.95
C VAL A 107 -8.92 4.39 -2.84
N ASP A 108 -9.05 3.11 -3.19
CA ASP A 108 -9.28 2.02 -2.25
C ASP A 108 -8.03 1.16 -2.17
N ILE A 109 -7.70 0.67 -0.99
CA ILE A 109 -6.62 -0.29 -0.77
C ILE A 109 -7.12 -1.47 0.06
N MET A 110 -6.64 -2.65 -0.27
CA MET A 110 -6.77 -3.86 0.52
C MET A 110 -5.40 -4.46 0.75
N ILE A 111 -5.06 -4.73 2.01
CA ILE A 111 -3.83 -5.45 2.41
C ILE A 111 -4.25 -6.74 3.10
N ALA A 112 -3.80 -7.88 2.58
CA ALA A 112 -4.03 -9.20 3.14
C ALA A 112 -2.79 -9.68 3.91
N ILE A 113 -2.96 -9.97 5.20
CA ILE A 113 -1.89 -10.42 6.09
C ILE A 113 -2.22 -11.81 6.63
N ARG A 114 -1.31 -12.76 6.42
CA ARG A 114 -1.38 -14.10 7.04
C ARG A 114 -0.97 -14.02 8.50
N VAL A 115 -1.88 -14.42 9.38
CA VAL A 115 -1.62 -14.52 10.82
C VAL A 115 -0.92 -15.85 11.10
N SER A 116 0.39 -15.79 11.28
CA SER A 116 1.28 -16.97 11.38
C SER A 116 0.85 -18.02 12.40
N TYR A 117 0.19 -17.62 13.50
CA TYR A 117 -0.22 -18.50 14.60
C TYR A 117 -1.70 -18.89 14.57
N MET A 118 -2.51 -18.29 13.69
CA MET A 118 -3.94 -18.61 13.57
C MET A 118 -4.28 -19.32 12.25
N GLY A 119 -3.33 -19.44 11.31
CA GLY A 119 -3.54 -20.10 10.02
C GLY A 119 -4.61 -19.42 9.15
N ARG A 120 -4.93 -18.15 9.41
CA ARG A 120 -5.93 -17.37 8.66
C ARG A 120 -5.34 -16.09 8.14
N THR A 121 -5.92 -15.60 7.05
CA THR A 121 -5.56 -14.32 6.45
C THR A 121 -6.59 -13.27 6.85
N LEU A 122 -6.10 -12.11 7.29
CA LEU A 122 -6.91 -10.94 7.61
C LEU A 122 -6.77 -9.94 6.47
N GLN A 123 -7.90 -9.39 6.03
CA GLN A 123 -7.93 -8.37 4.98
C GLN A 123 -8.29 -7.03 5.61
N TYR A 124 -7.42 -6.05 5.42
CA TYR A 124 -7.59 -4.69 5.89
C TYR A 124 -7.93 -3.81 4.70
N LYS A 125 -9.11 -3.18 4.71
CA LYS A 125 -9.57 -2.32 3.63
C LYS A 125 -9.67 -0.87 4.11
N GLN A 126 -9.21 0.06 3.28
CA GLN A 126 -9.33 1.49 3.54
C GLN A 126 -9.62 2.23 2.24
N SER A 127 -10.38 3.32 2.35
CA SER A 127 -10.77 4.18 1.23
C SER A 127 -10.43 5.62 1.57
N PHE A 128 -9.93 6.36 0.59
CA PHE A 128 -9.57 7.77 0.73
C PHE A 128 -9.90 8.52 -0.55
N PHE A 129 -10.11 9.83 -0.39
CA PHE A 129 -10.19 10.74 -1.52
C PHE A 129 -8.89 11.51 -1.61
N VAL A 130 -8.31 11.53 -2.81
CA VAL A 130 -7.07 12.23 -3.12
C VAL A 130 -7.35 13.27 -4.17
N CYS A 131 -6.81 14.46 -3.96
CA CYS A 131 -6.72 15.49 -4.98
C CYS A 131 -5.23 15.80 -5.09
N PRO A 132 -4.53 15.25 -6.10
CA PRO A 132 -3.13 15.60 -6.30
C PRO A 132 -3.09 17.10 -6.50
N MET A 133 -2.52 17.84 -5.54
CA MET A 133 -2.21 19.23 -5.78
C MET A 133 -1.18 19.22 -6.91
N GLY A 134 -1.53 19.80 -8.05
CA GLY A 134 -0.66 19.87 -9.21
C GLY A 134 0.75 20.28 -8.76
N GLY A 135 1.73 19.47 -9.15
CA GLY A 135 3.14 19.71 -8.83
C GLY A 135 3.68 21.00 -9.41
#